data_AF-A0A3B6X4V8-F1
#
_entry.id   AF-A0A3B6X4V8-F1
#
_cell.length_a   1.000
_cell.length_b   1.000
_cell.length_c   1.000
_cell.angle_alpha   90.00
_cell.angle_beta   90.00
_cell.angle_gamma   90.00
#
_symmetry.space_group_name_H-M   'P 1'
#
loop_
_entity.id
_entity.type
_entity.pdbx_description
1 polymer ?
#
loop_
_entity_poly.entity_id
_entity_poly.type
_entity_poly.pdbx_seq_one_letter_code
_entity_poly.pdbx_strand_id
1 'polypeptide(L)'
;MTTTPATRRRKPPTGRAEVAAAILEAATDLFAERGPAATSIRDIAARCGVNHGLVFRHFGTKEQLVGAVLDHLGANLSALLATDTPAEVVEQSLDRQMRVMARTVLDGYPVGQLQKRFPNIATLLDGVRPLHDDELHARLAVANALALQFGWRLFAPILRAATGIEELTDAELRRAAGAEVERILRSPDPH
;
A
#
# COMPACT_ATOMS: atom_id res chain seq x y z
N MET A 1 33.08 -24.31 -15.56
CA MET A 1 31.77 -24.19 -16.24
C MET A 1 30.71 -24.04 -15.17
N THR A 2 30.23 -22.82 -14.93
CA THR A 2 29.19 -22.52 -13.93
C THR A 2 27.86 -22.37 -14.63
N THR A 3 26.94 -23.30 -14.38
CA THR A 3 25.59 -23.33 -14.97
C THR A 3 24.70 -22.31 -14.26
N THR A 4 24.30 -21.26 -14.97
CA THR A 4 23.30 -20.28 -14.55
C THR A 4 21.93 -20.96 -14.39
N PRO A 5 21.17 -20.73 -13.29
CA PRO A 5 19.83 -21.29 -13.16
C PRO A 5 18.87 -20.55 -14.10
N ALA A 6 18.24 -21.28 -15.01
CA ALA A 6 17.22 -20.73 -15.91
C ALA A 6 15.96 -20.36 -15.11
N THR A 7 15.60 -19.06 -15.11
CA THR A 7 14.32 -18.56 -14.60
C THR A 7 13.16 -19.24 -15.33
N ARG A 8 12.42 -20.08 -14.60
CA ARG A 8 11.22 -20.79 -15.07
C ARG A 8 10.17 -19.75 -15.52
N ARG A 9 10.04 -19.54 -16.84
CA ARG A 9 9.02 -18.67 -17.44
C ARG A 9 7.64 -19.15 -16.97
N ARG A 10 6.98 -18.36 -16.11
CA ARG A 10 5.58 -18.59 -15.74
C ARG A 10 4.72 -18.55 -17.01
N LYS A 11 3.77 -19.49 -17.13
CA LYS A 11 2.82 -19.54 -18.24
C LYS A 11 2.02 -18.22 -18.26
N PRO A 12 1.76 -17.62 -19.43
CA PRO A 12 0.93 -16.42 -19.52
C PRO A 12 -0.43 -16.65 -18.86
N PRO A 13 -1.00 -15.65 -18.15
CA PRO A 13 -2.32 -15.79 -17.54
C PRO A 13 -3.39 -16.07 -18.60
N THR A 14 -4.28 -17.01 -18.34
CA THR A 14 -5.30 -17.48 -19.30
C THR A 14 -6.70 -17.27 -18.74
N GLY A 15 -7.44 -16.31 -19.29
CA GLY A 15 -8.80 -15.99 -18.87
C GLY A 15 -8.94 -14.59 -18.27
N ARG A 16 -10.16 -14.05 -18.30
CA ARG A 16 -10.41 -12.64 -17.95
C ARG A 16 -9.98 -12.29 -16.52
N ALA A 17 -10.29 -13.15 -15.55
CA ALA A 17 -9.94 -12.91 -14.15
C ALA A 17 -8.43 -13.01 -13.90
N GLU A 18 -7.77 -14.05 -14.43
CA GLU A 18 -6.32 -14.24 -14.28
C GLU A 18 -5.52 -13.09 -14.91
N VAL A 19 -5.94 -12.63 -16.10
CA VAL A 19 -5.31 -11.49 -16.78
C VAL A 19 -5.48 -10.21 -15.97
N ALA A 20 -6.68 -9.94 -15.44
CA ALA A 20 -6.92 -8.77 -14.61
C ALA A 20 -6.05 -8.79 -13.33
N ALA A 21 -5.98 -9.94 -12.64
CA ALA A 21 -5.14 -10.10 -11.46
C ALA A 21 -3.64 -9.91 -11.77
N ALA A 22 -3.15 -10.50 -12.87
CA ALA A 22 -1.77 -10.36 -13.29
C ALA A 22 -1.41 -8.91 -13.65
N ILE A 23 -2.33 -8.17 -14.26
CA ILE A 23 -2.16 -6.73 -14.54
C ILE A 23 -2.11 -5.92 -13.24
N LEU A 24 -3.05 -6.16 -12.30
CA LEU A 24 -3.08 -5.45 -11.02
C LEU A 24 -1.79 -5.68 -10.23
N GLU A 25 -1.31 -6.92 -10.17
CA GLU A 25 -0.09 -7.26 -9.44
C GLU A 25 1.15 -6.60 -10.08
N ALA A 26 1.28 -6.68 -11.41
CA ALA A 26 2.38 -6.02 -12.12
C ALA A 26 2.34 -4.50 -12.01
N ALA A 27 1.14 -3.90 -12.05
CA ALA A 27 0.96 -2.46 -11.86
C ALA A 27 1.32 -2.05 -10.43
N THR A 28 0.90 -2.83 -9.44
CA THR A 28 1.21 -2.60 -8.02
C THR A 28 2.71 -2.60 -7.78
N ASP A 29 3.43 -3.61 -8.29
CA ASP A 29 4.90 -3.67 -8.21
C ASP A 29 5.56 -2.44 -8.82
N LEU A 30 5.20 -2.10 -10.06
CA LEU A 30 5.81 -0.97 -10.76
C LEU A 30 5.51 0.38 -10.08
N PHE A 31 4.31 0.55 -9.53
CA PHE A 31 3.97 1.75 -8.74
C PHE A 31 4.75 1.79 -7.42
N ALA A 32 4.91 0.64 -6.76
CA ALA A 32 5.73 0.49 -5.57
C ALA A 32 7.24 0.60 -5.83
N GLU A 33 7.70 0.48 -7.09
CA GLU A 33 9.11 0.63 -7.52
C GLU A 33 9.48 2.04 -7.99
N ARG A 34 8.63 2.70 -8.79
CA ARG A 34 8.90 4.05 -9.34
C ARG A 34 7.72 5.01 -9.46
N GLY A 35 6.53 4.63 -9.01
CA GLY A 35 5.33 5.47 -9.06
C GLY A 35 4.51 5.36 -10.36
N PRO A 36 3.23 5.78 -10.35
CA PRO A 36 2.37 5.79 -11.53
C PRO A 36 2.85 6.65 -12.71
N ALA A 37 3.38 7.85 -12.46
CA ALA A 37 3.79 8.79 -13.50
C ALA A 37 4.97 8.25 -14.32
N ALA A 38 5.90 7.56 -13.68
CA ALA A 38 7.06 6.94 -14.32
C ALA A 38 6.77 5.55 -14.94
N THR A 39 5.52 5.07 -14.89
CA THR A 39 5.15 3.73 -15.33
C THR A 39 4.15 3.77 -16.48
N SER A 40 4.53 3.30 -17.67
CA SER A 40 3.62 3.23 -18.81
C SER A 40 2.73 1.97 -18.79
N ILE A 41 1.63 1.98 -19.56
CA ILE A 41 0.81 0.78 -19.79
C ILE A 41 1.63 -0.33 -20.49
N ARG A 42 2.59 0.04 -21.34
CA ARG A 42 3.47 -0.92 -22.02
C ARG A 42 4.39 -1.63 -21.03
N ASP A 43 4.91 -0.91 -20.03
CA ASP A 43 5.76 -1.52 -19.00
C ASP A 43 4.99 -2.56 -18.18
N ILE A 44 3.74 -2.24 -17.82
CA ILE A 44 2.86 -3.16 -17.08
C ILE A 44 2.58 -4.39 -17.92
N ALA A 45 2.18 -4.21 -19.18
CA ALA A 45 1.90 -5.29 -20.11
C ALA A 45 3.11 -6.22 -20.31
N ALA A 46 4.31 -5.63 -20.45
CA ALA A 46 5.56 -6.37 -20.55
C ALA A 46 5.87 -7.15 -19.27
N ARG A 47 5.65 -6.56 -18.09
CA ARG A 47 5.91 -7.19 -16.79
C ARG A 47 5.04 -8.42 -16.53
N CYS A 48 3.76 -8.40 -16.93
CA CYS A 48 2.86 -9.56 -16.78
C CYS A 48 2.72 -10.45 -18.02
N GLY A 49 3.43 -10.12 -19.11
CA GLY A 49 3.44 -10.94 -20.33
C GLY A 49 2.13 -10.94 -21.12
N VAL A 50 1.36 -9.84 -21.05
CA VAL A 50 0.10 -9.67 -21.79
C VAL A 50 0.24 -8.61 -22.89
N ASN A 51 -0.69 -8.59 -23.83
CA ASN A 51 -0.74 -7.54 -24.85
C ASN A 51 -1.22 -6.21 -24.22
N HIS A 52 -0.60 -5.08 -24.58
CA HIS A 52 -0.99 -3.75 -24.08
C HIS A 52 -2.48 -3.42 -24.32
N GLY A 53 -3.07 -3.88 -25.42
CA GLY A 53 -4.50 -3.72 -25.72
C GLY A 53 -5.40 -4.47 -24.74
N LEU A 54 -4.92 -5.56 -24.13
CA LEU A 54 -5.65 -6.23 -23.04
C LEU A 54 -5.69 -5.36 -21.79
N VAL A 55 -4.61 -4.63 -21.46
CA VAL A 55 -4.62 -3.72 -20.30
C VAL A 55 -5.70 -2.65 -20.46
N PHE A 56 -5.74 -2.00 -21.62
CA PHE A 56 -6.79 -1.03 -21.95
C PHE A 56 -8.19 -1.65 -21.94
N ARG A 57 -8.37 -2.86 -22.47
CA ARG A 57 -9.66 -3.55 -22.47
C ARG A 57 -10.17 -3.85 -21.05
N HIS A 58 -9.27 -4.12 -20.11
CA HIS A 58 -9.62 -4.47 -18.74
C HIS A 58 -9.86 -3.26 -17.85
N PHE A 59 -9.02 -2.23 -17.96
CA PHE A 59 -9.00 -1.11 -17.00
C PHE A 59 -9.25 0.26 -17.63
N GLY A 60 -9.32 0.36 -18.95
CA GLY A 60 -9.49 1.65 -19.63
C GLY A 60 -8.25 2.52 -19.52
N THR A 61 -8.34 3.66 -18.85
CA THR A 61 -7.25 4.64 -18.77
C THR A 61 -6.22 4.30 -17.70
N LYS A 62 -5.10 5.04 -17.68
CA LYS A 62 -4.06 4.90 -16.65
C LYS A 62 -4.61 5.25 -15.27
N GLU A 63 -5.40 6.30 -15.18
CA GLU A 63 -6.04 6.79 -13.95
C GLU A 63 -7.00 5.74 -13.39
N GLN A 64 -7.79 5.11 -14.26
CA GLN A 64 -8.69 4.03 -13.87
C GLN A 64 -7.92 2.80 -13.37
N LEU A 65 -6.79 2.46 -13.99
CA LEU A 65 -5.91 1.40 -13.50
C LEU A 65 -5.28 1.77 -12.15
N VAL A 66 -4.87 3.02 -11.94
CA VAL A 66 -4.37 3.49 -10.64
C VAL A 66 -5.44 3.32 -9.56
N GLY A 67 -6.68 3.78 -9.82
CA GLY A 67 -7.81 3.57 -8.91
C GLY A 67 -8.03 2.09 -8.60
N ALA A 68 -8.04 1.23 -9.63
CA ALA A 68 -8.22 -0.22 -9.47
C ALA A 68 -7.09 -0.87 -8.62
N VAL A 69 -5.85 -0.39 -8.74
CA VAL A 69 -4.74 -0.85 -7.89
C VAL A 69 -4.93 -0.43 -6.43
N LEU A 70 -5.32 0.82 -6.18
CA LEU A 70 -5.58 1.32 -4.82
C LEU A 70 -6.73 0.55 -4.15
N ASP A 71 -7.81 0.30 -4.90
CA ASP A 71 -8.95 -0.51 -4.43
C ASP A 71 -8.52 -1.95 -4.16
N HIS A 72 -7.72 -2.55 -5.04
CA HIS A 72 -7.20 -3.91 -4.86
C HIS A 72 -6.35 -4.05 -3.60
N LEU A 73 -5.41 -3.12 -3.38
CA LEU A 73 -4.57 -3.09 -2.18
C LEU A 73 -5.40 -2.91 -0.90
N GLY A 74 -6.35 -1.98 -0.91
CA GLY A 74 -7.22 -1.75 0.24
C GLY A 74 -8.08 -2.97 0.57
N ALA A 75 -8.65 -3.63 -0.44
CA ALA A 75 -9.44 -4.85 -0.26
C ALA A 75 -8.59 -6.00 0.29
N ASN A 76 -7.38 -6.20 -0.25
CA ASN A 76 -6.47 -7.22 0.25
C ASN A 76 -6.09 -6.98 1.71
N LEU A 77 -5.72 -5.76 2.09
CA LEU A 77 -5.38 -5.44 3.47
C LEU A 77 -6.58 -5.63 4.41
N SER A 78 -7.77 -5.19 4.00
CA SER A 78 -9.01 -5.40 4.77
C SER A 78 -9.29 -6.89 5.02
N ALA A 79 -9.11 -7.73 4.00
CA ALA A 79 -9.28 -9.18 4.13
C ALA A 79 -8.26 -9.79 5.10
N LEU A 80 -6.99 -9.35 5.06
CA LEU A 80 -5.97 -9.81 6.01
C LEU A 80 -6.32 -9.41 7.45
N LEU A 81 -6.76 -8.17 7.67
CA LEU A 81 -7.18 -7.66 8.99
C LEU A 81 -8.42 -8.39 9.54
N ALA A 82 -9.29 -8.90 8.67
CA ALA A 82 -10.50 -9.63 9.05
C ALA A 82 -10.26 -11.11 9.40
N THR A 83 -9.01 -11.59 9.31
CA THR A 83 -8.63 -12.99 9.56
C THR A 83 -7.52 -13.05 10.62
N ASP A 84 -7.26 -14.23 11.18
CA ASP A 84 -6.13 -14.46 12.09
C ASP A 84 -4.81 -14.59 11.30
N THR A 85 -4.49 -13.55 10.53
CA THR A 85 -3.26 -13.46 9.74
C THR A 85 -2.10 -13.01 10.64
N PRO A 86 -0.91 -13.61 10.54
CA PRO A 86 0.27 -13.16 11.28
C PRO A 86 0.56 -11.66 11.06
N ALA A 87 0.92 -10.95 12.13
CA ALA A 87 1.17 -9.50 12.10
C ALA A 87 2.18 -9.09 11.02
N GLU A 88 3.24 -9.87 10.83
CA GLU A 88 4.27 -9.62 9.81
C GLU A 88 3.69 -9.57 8.38
N VAL A 89 2.69 -10.40 8.07
CA VAL A 89 2.05 -10.43 6.74
C VAL A 89 1.16 -9.21 6.56
N VAL A 90 0.42 -8.82 7.61
CA VAL A 90 -0.38 -7.59 7.62
C VAL A 90 0.52 -6.37 7.43
N GLU A 91 1.64 -6.30 8.15
CA GLU A 91 2.63 -5.22 8.05
C GLU A 91 3.23 -5.11 6.65
N GLN A 92 3.59 -6.22 6.01
CA GLN A 92 4.11 -6.22 4.64
C GLN A 92 3.07 -5.69 3.63
N SER A 93 1.82 -6.12 3.78
CA SER A 93 0.71 -5.67 2.93
C SER A 93 0.43 -4.17 3.14
N LEU A 94 0.46 -3.71 4.39
CA LEU A 94 0.33 -2.30 4.75
C LEU A 94 1.50 -1.47 4.19
N ASP A 95 2.76 -1.93 4.29
CA ASP A 95 3.91 -1.25 3.69
C ASP A 95 3.74 -1.07 2.19
N ARG A 96 3.34 -2.13 1.50
CA ARG A 96 3.11 -2.10 0.04
C ARG A 96 2.00 -1.12 -0.32
N GLN A 97 0.87 -1.16 0.40
CA GLN A 97 -0.25 -0.23 0.18
C GLN A 97 0.18 1.23 0.41
N MET A 98 0.81 1.52 1.54
CA MET A 98 1.25 2.87 1.90
C MET A 98 2.28 3.41 0.92
N ARG A 99 3.21 2.57 0.43
CA ARG A 99 4.21 2.97 -0.57
C ARG A 99 3.58 3.37 -1.90
N VAL A 100 2.62 2.57 -2.39
CA VAL A 100 1.90 2.90 -3.63
C VAL A 100 1.07 4.17 -3.45
N MET A 101 0.37 4.30 -2.33
CA MET A 101 -0.45 5.48 -2.03
C MET A 101 0.40 6.75 -1.95
N ALA A 102 1.51 6.71 -1.21
CA ALA A 102 2.44 7.82 -1.05
C ALA A 102 2.95 8.34 -2.41
N ARG A 103 3.39 7.43 -3.29
CA ARG A 103 3.87 7.83 -4.62
C ARG A 103 2.76 8.31 -5.54
N THR A 104 1.58 7.71 -5.45
CA THR A 104 0.42 8.18 -6.21
C THR A 104 0.09 9.63 -5.84
N VAL A 105 0.14 9.97 -4.54
CA VAL A 105 -0.04 11.36 -4.07
C VAL A 105 1.08 12.28 -4.56
N LEU A 106 2.35 11.85 -4.45
CA LEU A 106 3.50 12.66 -4.89
C LEU A 106 3.52 12.90 -6.40
N ASP A 107 3.01 11.95 -7.19
CA ASP A 107 2.83 12.08 -8.63
C ASP A 107 1.64 13.00 -9.01
N GLY A 108 0.92 13.56 -8.04
CA GLY A 108 -0.18 14.49 -8.25
C GLY A 108 -1.51 13.85 -8.61
N TYR A 109 -1.66 12.52 -8.47
CA TYR A 109 -2.93 11.86 -8.71
C TYR A 109 -3.92 12.17 -7.58
N PRO A 110 -5.19 12.47 -7.89
CA PRO A 110 -6.20 12.78 -6.88
C PRO A 110 -6.70 11.50 -6.21
N VAL A 111 -5.94 10.95 -5.25
CA VAL A 111 -6.25 9.67 -4.58
C VAL A 111 -7.67 9.63 -4.01
N GLY A 112 -8.15 10.73 -3.40
CA GLY A 112 -9.51 10.80 -2.85
C GLY A 112 -10.63 10.73 -3.91
N GLN A 113 -10.33 10.99 -5.19
CA GLN A 113 -11.26 10.82 -6.30
C GLN A 113 -11.15 9.43 -6.94
N LEU A 114 -9.94 8.87 -6.95
CA LEU A 114 -9.63 7.58 -7.58
C LEU A 114 -10.01 6.39 -6.69
N GLN A 115 -9.76 6.49 -5.38
CA GLN A 115 -10.17 5.50 -4.39
C GLN A 115 -11.42 6.01 -3.67
N LYS A 116 -12.58 5.51 -4.07
CA LYS A 116 -13.86 5.91 -3.48
C LYS A 116 -14.18 5.16 -2.19
N ARG A 117 -13.48 4.05 -1.92
CA ARG A 117 -13.71 3.19 -0.77
C ARG A 117 -12.39 2.87 -0.09
N PHE A 118 -12.38 2.98 1.23
CA PHE A 118 -11.22 2.69 2.08
C PHE A 118 -11.56 1.51 3.02
N PRO A 119 -11.78 0.29 2.48
CA PRO A 119 -12.26 -0.83 3.29
C PRO A 119 -11.31 -1.19 4.43
N ASN A 120 -10.00 -1.08 4.23
CA ASN A 120 -9.00 -1.29 5.28
C ASN A 120 -9.11 -0.26 6.41
N ILE A 121 -9.43 1.00 6.09
CA ILE A 121 -9.64 2.05 7.10
C ILE A 121 -10.95 1.81 7.86
N ALA A 122 -12.00 1.36 7.17
CA ALA A 122 -13.24 0.96 7.83
C ALA A 122 -13.00 -0.20 8.81
N THR A 123 -12.29 -1.25 8.40
CA THR A 123 -11.92 -2.37 9.28
C THR A 123 -11.09 -1.92 10.48
N LEU A 124 -10.12 -1.04 10.26
CA LEU A 124 -9.30 -0.48 11.34
C LEU A 124 -10.15 0.36 12.32
N LEU A 125 -11.04 1.20 11.80
CA LEU A 125 -11.97 1.98 12.61
C LEU A 125 -12.87 1.06 13.45
N ASP A 126 -13.41 -0.01 12.88
CA ASP A 126 -14.25 -0.97 13.63
C ASP A 126 -13.49 -1.60 14.81
N GLY A 127 -12.19 -1.83 14.69
CA GLY A 127 -11.33 -2.31 15.78
C GLY A 127 -10.94 -1.25 16.81
N VAL A 128 -10.85 0.02 16.40
CA VAL A 128 -10.43 1.13 17.28
C VAL A 128 -11.61 1.76 18.01
N ARG A 129 -12.81 1.79 17.42
CA ARG A 129 -14.02 2.39 18.00
C ARG A 129 -14.30 1.95 19.44
N PRO A 130 -14.17 0.66 19.83
CA PRO A 130 -14.41 0.23 21.21
C PRO A 130 -13.40 0.76 22.24
N LEU A 131 -12.29 1.33 21.79
CA LEU A 131 -11.22 1.87 22.65
C LEU A 131 -11.42 3.36 22.98
N HIS A 132 -12.41 4.02 22.39
CA HIS A 132 -12.65 5.46 22.50
C HIS A 132 -14.08 5.76 22.92
N ASP A 133 -14.27 6.84 23.65
CA ASP A 133 -15.59 7.24 24.16
C ASP A 133 -16.51 7.82 23.07
N ASP A 134 -15.94 8.37 21.98
CA ASP A 134 -16.70 8.85 20.83
C ASP A 134 -16.04 8.60 19.47
N GLU A 135 -16.90 8.72 18.45
CA GLU A 135 -16.57 8.44 17.05
C GLU A 135 -15.56 9.44 16.46
N LEU A 136 -15.54 10.69 16.90
CA LEU A 136 -14.62 11.68 16.38
C LEU A 136 -13.19 11.37 16.85
N HIS A 137 -13.01 11.03 18.13
CA HIS A 137 -11.71 10.65 18.68
C HIS A 137 -11.17 9.37 18.05
N ALA A 138 -11.99 8.34 17.87
CA ALA A 138 -11.57 7.13 17.16
C ALA A 138 -11.05 7.46 15.74
N ARG A 139 -11.75 8.34 15.01
CA ARG A 139 -11.35 8.77 13.67
C ARG A 139 -10.07 9.60 13.66
N LEU A 140 -9.92 10.52 14.61
CA LEU A 140 -8.71 11.33 14.75
C LEU A 140 -7.51 10.47 15.13
N ALA A 141 -7.67 9.50 16.04
CA ALA A 141 -6.62 8.54 16.40
C ALA A 141 -6.16 7.74 15.18
N VAL A 142 -7.10 7.20 14.39
CA VAL A 142 -6.77 6.49 13.13
C VAL A 142 -6.07 7.42 12.14
N ALA A 143 -6.58 8.64 11.94
CA ALA A 143 -5.97 9.60 11.03
C ALA A 143 -4.54 9.97 11.45
N ASN A 144 -4.31 10.23 12.73
CA ASN A 144 -3.00 10.55 13.30
C ASN A 144 -2.02 9.38 13.17
N ALA A 145 -2.49 8.15 13.45
CA ALA A 145 -1.69 6.94 13.26
C ALA A 145 -1.26 6.76 11.80
N LEU A 146 -2.16 6.97 10.84
CA LEU A 146 -1.83 6.91 9.42
C LEU A 146 -0.87 8.04 9.00
N ALA A 147 -1.09 9.26 9.48
CA ALA A 147 -0.23 10.40 9.20
C ALA A 147 1.20 10.16 9.70
N LEU A 148 1.36 9.61 10.91
CA LEU A 148 2.67 9.22 11.44
C LEU A 148 3.37 8.17 10.57
N GLN A 149 2.63 7.15 10.12
CA GLN A 149 3.17 6.12 9.24
C GLN A 149 3.59 6.66 7.87
N PHE A 150 2.81 7.58 7.30
CA PHE A 150 3.20 8.29 6.08
C PHE A 150 4.41 9.17 6.31
N GLY A 151 4.45 9.90 7.43
CA GLY A 151 5.55 10.76 7.83
C GLY A 151 6.88 10.01 7.86
N TRP A 152 6.94 8.93 8.62
CA TRP A 152 8.15 8.09 8.66
C TRP A 152 8.50 7.50 7.30
N ARG A 153 7.52 7.07 6.49
CA ARG A 153 7.82 6.45 5.20
C ARG A 153 8.33 7.45 4.15
N LEU A 154 7.80 8.66 4.13
CA LEU A 154 8.17 9.71 3.18
C LEU A 154 9.42 10.47 3.59
N PHE A 155 9.60 10.67 4.90
CA PHE A 155 10.61 11.57 5.43
C PHE A 155 11.69 10.84 6.25
N ALA A 156 11.70 9.51 6.33
CA ALA A 156 12.72 8.77 7.10
C ALA A 156 14.17 9.23 6.83
N PRO A 157 14.64 9.37 5.57
CA PRO A 157 16.03 9.77 5.33
C PRO A 157 16.37 11.13 5.93
N ILE A 158 15.48 12.13 5.77
CA ILE A 158 15.70 13.47 6.32
C ILE A 158 15.50 13.51 7.83
N LEU A 159 14.52 12.79 8.38
CA LEU A 159 14.27 12.74 9.82
C LEU A 159 15.44 12.07 10.56
N ARG A 160 16.01 10.99 10.01
CA ARG A 160 17.21 10.36 10.58
C ARG A 160 18.37 11.33 10.65
N ALA A 161 18.67 11.96 9.52
CA ALA A 161 19.76 12.94 9.42
C ALA A 161 19.54 14.16 10.33
N ALA A 162 18.30 14.67 10.40
CA ALA A 162 17.98 15.86 11.17
C ALA A 162 17.96 15.63 12.69
N THR A 163 17.77 14.37 13.14
CA THR A 163 17.66 14.02 14.56
C THR A 163 18.86 13.26 15.11
N GLY A 164 19.85 12.91 14.27
CA GLY A 164 21.07 12.22 14.70
C GLY A 164 20.88 10.74 14.99
N ILE A 165 19.96 10.08 14.28
CA ILE A 165 19.62 8.65 14.46
C ILE A 165 19.89 7.82 13.18
N GLU A 166 20.85 8.22 12.37
CA GLU A 166 21.20 7.59 11.10
C GLU A 166 21.64 6.13 11.25
N GLU A 167 22.16 5.76 12.42
CA GLU A 167 22.59 4.39 12.74
C GLU A 167 21.42 3.41 12.92
N LEU A 168 20.20 3.91 13.15
CA LEU A 168 19.02 3.05 13.30
C LEU A 168 18.68 2.35 11.99
N THR A 169 18.49 1.05 12.10
CA THR A 169 18.01 0.21 11.00
C THR A 169 16.55 0.51 10.68
N ASP A 170 16.14 0.19 9.44
CA ASP A 170 14.74 0.30 9.02
C ASP A 170 13.79 -0.52 9.91
N ALA A 171 14.26 -1.64 10.45
CA ALA A 171 13.48 -2.49 11.34
C ALA A 171 13.27 -1.86 12.72
N GLU A 172 14.28 -1.17 13.26
CA GLU A 172 14.17 -0.44 14.51
C GLU A 172 13.20 0.74 14.39
N LEU A 173 13.31 1.51 13.30
CA LEU A 173 12.36 2.61 13.07
C LEU A 173 10.94 2.12 12.85
N ARG A 174 10.75 1.01 12.12
CA ARG A 174 9.41 0.41 11.96
C ARG A 174 8.82 -0.03 13.30
N ARG A 175 9.62 -0.65 14.17
CA ARG A 175 9.18 -1.01 15.53
C ARG A 175 8.84 0.21 16.38
N ALA A 176 9.68 1.24 16.37
CA ALA A 176 9.43 2.48 17.12
C ALA A 176 8.16 3.21 16.63
N ALA A 177 8.00 3.35 15.32
CA ALA A 177 6.80 3.94 14.73
C ALA A 177 5.55 3.09 15.01
N GLY A 178 5.66 1.75 14.98
CA GLY A 178 4.57 0.83 15.30
C GLY A 178 4.10 0.94 16.75
N ALA A 179 5.05 1.02 17.70
CA ALA A 179 4.74 1.23 19.11
C ALA A 179 4.03 2.58 19.34
N GLU A 180 4.47 3.63 18.65
CA GLU A 180 3.85 4.95 18.75
C GLU A 180 2.46 4.98 18.10
N VAL A 181 2.26 4.28 16.98
CA VAL A 181 0.95 4.06 16.39
C VAL A 181 0.02 3.37 17.39
N GLU A 182 0.46 2.29 18.04
CA GLU A 182 -0.35 1.60 19.04
C GLU A 182 -0.73 2.53 20.20
N ARG A 183 0.21 3.36 20.65
CA ARG A 183 -0.04 4.37 21.69
C ARG A 183 -1.09 5.40 21.26
N ILE A 184 -1.02 5.89 20.02
CA ILE A 184 -2.00 6.83 19.46
C ILE A 184 -3.38 6.16 19.39
N LEU A 185 -3.45 4.92 18.91
CA LEU A 185 -4.72 4.20 18.76
C LEU A 185 -5.39 3.88 20.10
N ARG A 186 -4.61 3.73 21.18
CA ARG A 186 -5.12 3.42 22.53
C ARG A 186 -5.24 4.62 23.45
N SER A 187 -4.66 5.78 23.12
CA SER A 187 -4.67 6.94 24.04
C SER A 187 -6.11 7.43 24.21
N PRO A 188 -6.66 7.37 25.44
CA PRO A 188 -7.83 8.16 25.77
C PRO A 188 -7.39 9.62 25.88
N ASP A 189 -8.31 10.52 25.56
CA ASP A 189 -8.12 11.97 25.46
C ASP A 189 -7.29 12.56 26.62
N PRO A 190 -6.28 13.43 26.38
CA PRO A 190 -5.79 14.33 27.40
C PRO A 190 -6.81 15.47 27.56
N HIS A 191 -7.81 15.23 28.41
CA HIS A 191 -8.78 16.16 29.03
C HIS A 191 -8.91 17.59 28.48
#